data_AF-A0A8C2HB65-F1
#
_entry.id   AF-A0A8C2HB65-F1
#
_cell.length_a   1.000
_cell.length_b   1.000
_cell.length_c   1.000
_cell.angle_alpha   90.00
_cell.angle_beta   90.00
_cell.angle_gamma   90.00
#
_symmetry.space_group_name_H-M   'P 1'
#
loop_
_entity.id
_entity.type
_entity.pdbx_description
1 polymer ?
#
loop_
_entity_poly.entity_id
_entity_poly.type
_entity_poly.pdbx_seq_one_letter_code
_entity_poly.pdbx_strand_id
1 'polypeptide(L)'
;MVSQMAEQENITIRVIVSEGDIRKMTTKRPDTLDDLIGWLKGTLKANYSFTLQYQDPEFNNELCNLTNLSELPEKPTIKIIPMIELVPISADTESYGDTSSQTDTEILSSSSLDRSFQWPEVFDVPKFSVDVEYRLRQGNLLYLRDGTCLKVTKELKHNILEKLAETMYAFKAYPEKEDFEAVAKALVQTHPCLKESGSSSGWNGWKNSLKFKMGNYRTKMRQIGRVDVTVNGGKRGRYTANADSSHKGIKKPRKGELNFLPEYPEGKDDHNLEEARQVLVNEMMKTKPNGSLVKKEMDLTFALRRKEVVQNKPALSQMLHRWPALFTESQVCITAECLKKMYVSL
;
A
#
# COMPACT_ATOMS: atom_id res chain seq x y z
N MET A 1 -26.52 -55.01 -41.04
CA MET A 1 -25.83 -53.70 -40.95
C MET A 1 -26.91 -52.62 -40.91
N VAL A 2 -27.15 -52.04 -39.74
CA VAL A 2 -27.90 -50.79 -39.62
C VAL A 2 -27.13 -49.94 -38.63
N SER A 3 -26.21 -49.11 -39.12
CA SER A 3 -25.58 -48.08 -38.31
C SER A 3 -26.62 -47.00 -38.06
N GLN A 4 -27.13 -46.94 -36.82
CA GLN A 4 -27.91 -45.81 -36.34
C GLN A 4 -27.04 -44.56 -36.41
N MET A 5 -27.41 -43.61 -37.25
CA MET A 5 -26.83 -42.26 -37.24
C MET A 5 -27.42 -41.55 -36.02
N ALA A 6 -26.60 -41.31 -35.00
CA ALA A 6 -26.97 -40.51 -33.85
C ALA A 6 -27.23 -39.06 -34.30
N GLU A 7 -28.44 -38.56 -34.10
CA GLU A 7 -28.76 -37.14 -34.24
C GLU A 7 -27.93 -36.36 -33.22
N GLN A 8 -26.96 -35.57 -33.68
CA GLN A 8 -26.15 -34.72 -32.82
C GLN A 8 -26.98 -33.52 -32.34
N GLU A 9 -27.38 -33.54 -31.07
CA GLU A 9 -28.07 -32.43 -30.41
C GLU A 9 -27.20 -31.17 -30.40
N ASN A 10 -27.82 -30.03 -30.72
CA ASN A 10 -27.16 -28.72 -30.64
C ASN A 10 -27.30 -28.17 -29.21
N ILE A 11 -26.19 -27.70 -28.64
CA ILE A 11 -26.17 -27.06 -27.32
C ILE A 11 -26.03 -25.54 -27.47
N THR A 12 -26.77 -24.79 -26.65
CA THR A 12 -26.68 -23.33 -26.60
C THR A 12 -25.97 -22.89 -25.34
N ILE A 13 -24.86 -22.20 -25.50
CA ILE A 13 -23.91 -21.84 -24.46
C ILE A 13 -23.86 -20.32 -24.32
N ARG A 14 -23.85 -19.82 -23.08
CA ARG A 14 -23.54 -18.41 -22.79
C ARG A 14 -22.04 -18.29 -22.50
N VAL A 15 -21.29 -17.61 -23.34
CA VAL A 15 -19.83 -17.48 -23.25
C VAL A 15 -19.47 -16.07 -22.77
N ILE A 16 -18.71 -15.98 -21.68
CA ILE A 16 -18.16 -14.76 -21.10
C ILE A 16 -16.69 -14.66 -21.52
N VAL A 17 -16.39 -13.81 -22.50
CA VAL A 17 -15.02 -13.57 -22.98
C VAL A 17 -14.30 -12.55 -22.10
N SER A 18 -15.04 -11.52 -21.66
CA SER A 18 -14.59 -10.52 -20.68
C SER A 18 -15.80 -9.96 -19.93
N GLU A 19 -15.59 -9.14 -18.89
CA GLU A 19 -16.70 -8.51 -18.14
C GLU A 19 -17.62 -7.65 -19.03
N GLY A 20 -17.14 -7.17 -20.18
CA GLY A 20 -17.92 -6.40 -21.16
C GLY A 20 -18.32 -7.15 -22.43
N ASP A 21 -17.89 -8.40 -22.63
CA ASP A 21 -18.18 -9.19 -23.84
C ASP A 21 -18.75 -10.57 -23.46
N ILE A 22 -20.08 -10.67 -23.53
CA ILE A 22 -20.86 -11.86 -23.20
C ILE A 22 -21.70 -12.23 -24.41
N ARG A 23 -21.51 -13.44 -24.93
CA ARG A 23 -22.12 -13.91 -26.17
C ARG A 23 -22.98 -15.14 -25.92
N LYS A 24 -24.08 -15.24 -26.66
CA LYS A 24 -24.86 -16.47 -26.76
C LYS A 24 -24.48 -17.17 -28.04
N MET A 25 -24.05 -18.43 -27.94
CA MET A 25 -23.47 -19.18 -29.06
C MET A 25 -24.07 -20.58 -29.09
N THR A 26 -24.32 -21.11 -30.28
CA THR A 26 -24.89 -22.45 -30.46
C THR A 26 -23.92 -23.29 -31.27
N THR A 27 -23.65 -24.50 -30.80
CA THR A 27 -22.76 -25.46 -31.45
C THR A 27 -23.33 -26.87 -31.34
N LYS A 28 -22.81 -27.79 -32.14
CA LYS A 28 -23.05 -29.21 -31.92
C LYS A 28 -22.46 -29.58 -30.55
N ARG A 29 -23.13 -30.47 -29.81
CA ARG A 29 -22.62 -30.92 -28.51
C ARG A 29 -21.19 -31.44 -28.68
N PRO A 30 -20.19 -30.82 -28.03
CA PRO A 30 -18.81 -31.27 -28.13
C PRO A 30 -18.65 -32.61 -27.45
N ASP A 31 -17.88 -33.51 -28.05
CA ASP A 31 -17.59 -34.84 -27.49
C ASP A 31 -16.46 -34.76 -26.46
N THR A 32 -15.48 -33.87 -26.67
CA THR A 32 -14.35 -33.64 -25.75
C THR A 32 -14.16 -32.17 -25.38
N LEU A 33 -13.50 -31.92 -24.24
CA LEU A 33 -13.16 -30.56 -23.81
C LEU A 33 -12.29 -29.83 -24.85
N ASP A 34 -11.39 -30.55 -25.51
CA ASP A 34 -10.53 -30.02 -26.56
C ASP A 34 -11.33 -29.59 -27.80
N ASP A 35 -12.40 -30.32 -28.16
CA ASP A 35 -13.31 -29.91 -29.25
C ASP A 35 -14.02 -28.60 -28.91
N LEU A 36 -14.46 -28.44 -27.66
CA LEU A 36 -15.08 -27.19 -27.18
C LEU A 36 -14.09 -26.02 -27.21
N ILE A 37 -12.85 -26.24 -26.74
CA ILE A 37 -11.78 -25.23 -26.77
C ILE A 37 -11.43 -24.87 -28.22
N GLY A 38 -11.30 -25.85 -29.11
CA GLY A 38 -11.01 -25.67 -30.53
C GLY A 38 -12.10 -24.87 -31.23
N TRP A 39 -13.37 -25.21 -31.00
CA TRP A 39 -14.51 -24.47 -31.53
C TRP A 39 -14.57 -23.03 -31.01
N LEU A 40 -14.31 -22.81 -29.72
CA LEU A 40 -14.24 -21.46 -29.14
C LEU A 40 -13.08 -20.65 -29.74
N LYS A 41 -11.89 -21.25 -29.92
CA LYS A 41 -10.74 -20.60 -30.58
C LYS A 41 -11.09 -20.16 -32.00
N GLY A 42 -11.70 -21.05 -32.79
CA GLY A 42 -12.10 -20.78 -34.17
C GLY A 42 -13.18 -19.69 -34.27
N THR A 43 -14.19 -19.75 -33.40
CA THR A 43 -15.33 -18.82 -33.46
C THR A 43 -14.99 -17.44 -32.92
N LEU A 44 -14.14 -17.36 -31.88
CA LEU A 44 -13.69 -16.10 -31.29
C LEU A 44 -12.45 -15.50 -31.98
N LYS A 45 -11.83 -16.24 -32.91
CA LYS A 45 -10.54 -15.91 -33.52
C LYS A 45 -9.47 -15.61 -32.46
N ALA A 46 -9.49 -16.39 -31.38
CA ALA A 46 -8.59 -16.20 -30.25
C ALA A 46 -7.22 -16.85 -30.57
N ASN A 47 -6.18 -16.01 -30.67
CA ASN A 47 -4.80 -16.46 -30.92
C ASN A 47 -4.04 -16.81 -29.64
N TYR A 48 -4.73 -17.10 -28.54
CA TYR A 48 -4.14 -17.36 -27.23
C TYR A 48 -4.68 -18.65 -26.61
N SER A 49 -3.90 -19.28 -25.75
CA SER A 49 -4.35 -20.40 -24.92
C SER A 49 -5.24 -19.88 -23.79
N PHE A 50 -6.26 -20.64 -23.41
CA PHE A 50 -7.17 -20.27 -22.34
C PHE A 50 -7.73 -21.51 -21.65
N THR A 51 -8.12 -21.35 -20.40
CA THR A 51 -8.89 -22.33 -19.64
C THR A 51 -10.35 -21.89 -19.56
N LEU A 52 -11.24 -22.84 -19.28
CA LEU A 52 -12.68 -22.62 -19.22
C LEU A 52 -13.17 -22.80 -17.78
N GLN A 53 -14.05 -21.91 -17.34
CA GLN A 53 -14.83 -22.08 -16.12
C GLN A 53 -16.32 -22.14 -16.47
N TYR A 54 -17.12 -22.89 -15.74
CA TYR A 54 -18.59 -22.90 -15.89
C TYR A 54 -19.26 -22.44 -14.60
N GLN A 55 -20.49 -21.92 -14.71
CA GLN A 55 -21.31 -21.66 -13.54
C GLN A 55 -21.96 -22.96 -13.07
N ASP A 56 -21.63 -23.38 -11.85
CA ASP A 56 -22.17 -24.61 -11.25
C ASP A 56 -23.46 -24.30 -10.47
N PRO A 57 -24.63 -24.83 -10.88
CA PRO A 57 -25.89 -24.67 -10.15
C PRO A 57 -25.84 -25.20 -8.71
N GLU A 58 -25.02 -26.21 -8.42
CA GLU A 58 -24.90 -26.82 -7.09
C GLU A 58 -24.15 -25.90 -6.10
N PHE A 59 -23.33 -24.96 -6.60
CA PHE A 59 -22.58 -23.98 -5.81
C PHE A 59 -23.13 -22.56 -5.99
N ASN A 60 -24.45 -22.39 -6.00
CA ASN A 60 -25.09 -21.07 -6.14
C ASN A 60 -24.67 -20.29 -7.41
N ASN A 61 -24.33 -20.97 -8.50
CA ASN A 61 -23.80 -20.39 -9.75
C ASN A 61 -22.41 -19.74 -9.63
N GLU A 62 -21.61 -20.15 -8.65
CA GLU A 62 -20.18 -19.82 -8.60
C GLU A 62 -19.42 -20.45 -9.79
N LEU A 63 -18.27 -19.85 -10.15
CA LEU A 63 -17.46 -20.28 -11.29
C LEU A 63 -16.50 -21.39 -10.89
N CYS A 64 -16.67 -22.57 -11.48
CA CYS A 64 -15.85 -23.76 -11.27
C CYS A 64 -15.02 -24.06 -12.53
N ASN A 65 -13.82 -24.62 -12.38
CA ASN A 65 -12.99 -25.00 -13.51
C ASN A 65 -13.66 -26.16 -14.27
N LEU A 66 -13.82 -25.99 -15.59
CA LEU A 66 -14.39 -27.02 -16.43
C LEU A 66 -13.31 -28.06 -16.77
N THR A 67 -13.41 -29.25 -16.18
CA THR A 67 -12.50 -30.37 -16.47
C THR A 67 -13.18 -31.49 -17.25
N ASN A 68 -14.49 -31.71 -17.04
CA ASN A 68 -15.30 -32.67 -17.79
C ASN A 68 -16.57 -32.02 -18.35
N LEU A 69 -16.94 -32.39 -19.57
CA LEU A 69 -18.16 -31.88 -20.21
C LEU A 69 -19.46 -32.43 -19.59
N SER A 70 -19.38 -33.57 -18.89
CA SER A 70 -20.52 -34.18 -18.18
C SER A 70 -21.07 -33.32 -17.04
N GLU A 71 -20.27 -32.36 -16.56
CA GLU A 71 -20.64 -31.44 -15.48
C GLU A 71 -21.41 -30.21 -15.98
N LEU A 72 -21.53 -30.03 -17.30
CA LEU A 72 -22.23 -28.88 -17.88
C LEU A 72 -23.75 -29.06 -17.76
N PRO A 73 -24.48 -28.07 -17.21
CA PRO A 73 -25.95 -28.08 -17.23
C PRO A 73 -26.48 -27.90 -18.65
N GLU A 74 -27.78 -28.15 -18.88
CA GLU A 74 -28.42 -28.01 -20.21
C GLU A 74 -28.21 -26.64 -20.88
N LYS A 75 -28.07 -25.57 -20.08
CA LYS A 75 -27.80 -24.20 -20.53
C LYS A 75 -26.56 -23.66 -19.83
N PRO A 76 -25.36 -24.08 -20.24
CA PRO A 76 -24.14 -23.74 -19.52
C PRO A 76 -23.75 -22.28 -19.76
N THR A 77 -23.27 -21.64 -18.70
CA THR A 77 -22.54 -20.36 -18.78
C THR A 77 -21.07 -20.66 -18.61
N ILE A 78 -20.26 -20.35 -19.61
CA ILE A 78 -18.82 -20.60 -19.65
C ILE A 78 -18.05 -19.29 -19.64
N LYS A 79 -16.99 -19.16 -18.84
CA LYS A 79 -16.08 -18.03 -18.80
C LYS A 79 -14.70 -18.44 -19.31
N ILE A 80 -14.12 -17.60 -20.17
CA ILE A 80 -12.78 -17.80 -20.73
C ILE A 80 -11.75 -17.11 -19.83
N ILE A 81 -10.71 -17.83 -19.44
CA ILE A 81 -9.57 -17.29 -18.69
C ILE A 81 -8.31 -17.44 -19.56
N PRO A 82 -7.74 -16.35 -20.09
CA PRO A 82 -6.50 -16.40 -20.86
C PRO A 82 -5.36 -17.01 -20.03
N MET A 83 -4.66 -17.98 -20.61
CA MET A 83 -3.47 -18.59 -20.05
C MET A 83 -2.25 -17.87 -20.63
N ILE A 84 -1.44 -17.26 -19.77
CA ILE A 84 -0.21 -16.58 -20.18
C ILE A 84 0.92 -17.61 -20.08
N GLU A 85 1.32 -18.20 -21.20
CA GLU A 85 2.55 -18.99 -21.29
C GLU A 85 3.75 -18.04 -21.39
N LEU A 86 4.58 -18.03 -20.35
CA LEU A 86 5.85 -17.31 -20.34
C LEU A 86 6.93 -18.23 -20.95
N VAL A 87 7.33 -17.96 -22.19
CA VAL A 87 8.47 -18.64 -22.83
C VAL A 87 9.77 -17.93 -22.42
N PRO A 88 10.76 -18.62 -21.83
CA PRO A 88 12.07 -18.05 -21.60
C PRO A 88 12.75 -17.79 -22.95
N ILE A 89 13.18 -16.55 -23.18
CA ILE A 89 13.98 -16.20 -24.35
C ILE A 89 15.39 -16.74 -24.12
N SER A 90 15.78 -17.76 -24.89
CA SER A 90 17.19 -18.14 -25.03
C SER A 90 17.91 -16.97 -25.70
N ALA A 91 18.88 -16.38 -24.98
CA ALA A 91 19.67 -15.28 -25.49
C ALA A 91 20.64 -15.80 -26.57
N ASP A 92 20.34 -15.53 -27.83
CA ASP A 92 21.32 -15.65 -28.90
C ASP A 92 22.33 -14.50 -28.73
N THR A 93 23.57 -14.94 -28.54
CA THR A 93 24.76 -14.12 -28.28
C THR A 93 25.27 -13.54 -29.59
N GLU A 94 25.24 -12.22 -29.74
CA GLU A 94 26.17 -11.55 -30.66
C GLU A 94 27.18 -10.72 -29.87
N SER A 95 28.40 -11.22 -29.96
CA SER A 95 29.64 -10.74 -29.38
C SER A 95 30.14 -9.48 -30.09
N TYR A 96 30.43 -8.42 -29.33
CA TYR A 96 31.47 -7.46 -29.69
C TYR A 96 32.24 -6.99 -28.44
N GLY A 97 33.52 -7.37 -28.38
CA GLY A 97 34.61 -6.42 -28.15
C GLY A 97 34.93 -5.98 -26.73
N ASP A 98 35.50 -6.92 -25.96
CA ASP A 98 36.65 -6.79 -25.05
C ASP A 98 37.34 -5.41 -24.89
N THR A 99 37.47 -4.91 -23.64
CA THR A 99 38.73 -4.31 -23.12
C THR A 99 38.75 -4.25 -21.56
N SER A 100 39.48 -5.19 -20.95
CA SER A 100 40.25 -5.17 -19.69
C SER A 100 40.20 -3.95 -18.73
N SER A 101 39.85 -4.17 -17.45
CA SER A 101 40.83 -4.20 -16.32
C SER A 101 40.22 -4.77 -15.02
N GLN A 102 41.04 -5.53 -14.28
CA GLN A 102 40.74 -6.37 -13.11
C GLN A 102 40.71 -5.58 -11.79
N THR A 103 39.85 -5.97 -10.83
CA THR A 103 40.23 -6.71 -9.59
C THR A 103 39.00 -6.88 -8.65
N ASP A 104 38.60 -8.14 -8.45
CA ASP A 104 38.05 -8.83 -7.27
C ASP A 104 37.15 -8.11 -6.26
N THR A 105 35.86 -8.45 -6.27
CA THR A 105 35.23 -9.30 -5.23
C THR A 105 33.87 -9.81 -5.71
N GLU A 106 33.80 -11.08 -6.09
CA GLU A 106 32.56 -11.78 -6.41
C GLU A 106 31.76 -12.03 -5.12
N ILE A 107 30.65 -11.32 -4.96
CA ILE A 107 29.51 -11.82 -4.20
C ILE A 107 28.37 -11.97 -5.19
N LEU A 108 28.22 -13.21 -5.67
CA LEU A 108 27.06 -13.67 -6.42
C LEU A 108 25.78 -13.34 -5.64
N SER A 109 25.04 -12.35 -6.13
CA SER A 109 23.62 -12.19 -5.84
C SER A 109 22.90 -12.09 -7.17
N SER A 110 22.74 -13.25 -7.80
CA SER A 110 21.70 -13.49 -8.79
C SER A 110 20.33 -13.28 -8.13
N SER A 111 19.84 -12.05 -8.09
CA SER A 111 18.41 -11.76 -7.86
C SER A 111 17.79 -11.28 -9.17
N SER A 112 17.50 -12.23 -10.03
CA SER A 112 16.75 -12.05 -11.27
C SER A 112 15.30 -11.66 -10.97
N LEU A 113 14.96 -10.42 -11.30
CA LEU A 113 13.68 -9.99 -11.85
C LEU A 113 13.95 -8.66 -12.59
N ASP A 114 14.35 -8.78 -13.87
CA ASP A 114 14.44 -7.74 -14.92
C ASP A 114 14.09 -6.31 -14.51
N ARG A 115 15.07 -5.58 -13.97
CA ARG A 115 15.12 -4.13 -14.16
C ARG A 115 16.44 -3.77 -14.82
N SER A 116 16.52 -4.14 -16.09
CA SER A 116 17.63 -3.85 -16.99
C SER A 116 17.62 -2.40 -17.51
N PHE A 117 16.64 -1.58 -17.14
CA PHE A 117 16.60 -0.19 -17.58
C PHE A 117 17.33 0.73 -16.60
N GLN A 118 18.54 1.15 -16.99
CA GLN A 118 19.21 2.29 -16.37
C GLN A 118 18.28 3.50 -16.42
N TRP A 119 18.30 4.32 -15.37
CA TRP A 119 17.50 5.54 -15.32
C TRP A 119 17.87 6.43 -16.52
N PRO A 120 16.90 6.87 -17.34
CA PRO A 120 17.21 7.60 -18.55
C PRO A 120 17.74 8.99 -18.21
N GLU A 121 18.73 9.45 -18.98
CA GLU A 121 19.28 10.80 -18.85
C GLU A 121 18.23 11.87 -19.16
N VAL A 122 17.32 11.57 -20.10
CA VAL A 122 16.13 12.35 -20.42
C VAL A 122 14.90 11.48 -20.22
N PHE A 123 14.03 11.87 -19.29
CA PHE A 123 12.80 11.11 -19.04
C PHE A 123 11.73 11.44 -20.08
N ASP A 124 11.38 10.46 -20.90
CA ASP A 124 10.27 10.57 -21.84
C ASP A 124 8.92 10.40 -21.14
N VAL A 125 8.05 11.40 -21.27
CA VAL A 125 6.70 11.35 -20.69
C VAL A 125 5.88 10.28 -21.43
N PRO A 126 5.35 9.26 -20.72
CA PRO A 126 4.58 8.20 -21.34
C PRO A 126 3.27 8.74 -21.91
N LYS A 127 2.75 8.07 -22.94
CA LYS A 127 1.40 8.36 -23.44
C LYS A 127 0.36 8.02 -22.37
N PHE A 128 -0.55 8.94 -22.15
CA PHE A 128 -1.69 8.76 -21.25
C PHE A 128 -2.88 8.14 -21.98
N SER A 129 -3.98 7.89 -21.25
CA SER A 129 -5.24 7.46 -21.87
C SER A 129 -5.75 8.52 -22.85
N VAL A 130 -6.57 8.08 -23.82
CA VAL A 130 -7.08 8.94 -24.89
C VAL A 130 -7.75 10.22 -24.36
N ASP A 131 -8.56 10.11 -23.30
CA ASP A 131 -9.21 11.26 -22.66
C ASP A 131 -8.21 12.23 -22.01
N VAL A 132 -7.20 11.69 -21.30
CA VAL A 132 -6.17 12.51 -20.65
C VAL A 132 -5.33 13.25 -21.68
N GLU A 133 -4.88 12.55 -22.73
CA GLU A 133 -4.14 13.16 -23.85
C GLU A 133 -4.94 14.25 -24.55
N TYR A 134 -6.23 14.01 -24.81
CA TYR A 134 -7.11 15.00 -25.40
C TYR A 134 -7.20 16.26 -24.53
N ARG A 135 -7.43 16.11 -23.22
CA ARG A 135 -7.51 17.25 -22.28
C ARG A 135 -6.18 18.00 -22.19
N LEU A 136 -5.05 17.30 -22.14
CA LEU A 136 -3.71 17.89 -22.12
C LEU A 136 -3.42 18.67 -23.41
N ARG A 137 -3.82 18.12 -24.56
CA ARG A 137 -3.70 18.80 -25.86
C ARG A 137 -4.53 20.09 -25.90
N GLN A 138 -5.79 20.04 -25.46
CA GLN A 138 -6.64 21.23 -25.39
C GLN A 138 -6.05 22.28 -24.42
N GLY A 139 -5.58 21.84 -23.26
CA GLY A 139 -4.90 22.70 -22.30
C GLY A 139 -3.65 23.36 -22.89
N ASN A 140 -2.80 22.61 -23.58
CA ASN A 140 -1.60 23.12 -24.23
C ASN A 140 -1.94 24.15 -25.32
N LEU A 141 -3.00 23.95 -26.10
CA LEU A 141 -3.46 24.92 -27.10
C LEU A 141 -3.90 26.24 -26.45
N LEU A 142 -4.64 26.18 -25.35
CA LEU A 142 -5.06 27.38 -24.60
C LEU A 142 -3.87 28.09 -23.94
N TYR A 143 -2.89 27.32 -23.45
CA TYR A 143 -1.65 27.86 -22.90
C TYR A 143 -0.82 28.57 -23.97
N LEU A 144 -0.71 28.00 -25.17
CA LEU A 144 0.00 28.63 -26.29
C LEU A 144 -0.71 29.90 -26.79
N ARG A 145 -2.04 29.95 -26.72
CA ARG A 145 -2.82 31.11 -27.16
C ARG A 145 -2.69 32.29 -26.19
N ASP A 146 -2.98 32.08 -24.91
CA ASP A 146 -3.15 33.16 -23.93
C ASP A 146 -2.30 32.98 -22.65
N GLY A 147 -1.42 31.98 -22.59
CA GLY A 147 -0.65 31.63 -21.38
C GLY A 147 -1.51 31.02 -20.26
N THR A 148 -2.76 30.63 -20.56
CA THR A 148 -3.69 30.12 -19.55
C THR A 148 -3.35 28.67 -19.17
N CYS A 149 -3.05 28.43 -17.89
CA CYS A 149 -2.82 27.09 -17.37
C CYS A 149 -4.14 26.29 -17.25
N LEU A 150 -4.06 24.98 -17.47
CA LEU A 150 -5.18 24.08 -17.32
C LEU A 150 -5.53 23.91 -15.84
N LYS A 151 -6.81 24.07 -15.49
CA LYS A 151 -7.30 23.71 -14.16
C LYS A 151 -7.35 22.19 -14.03
N VAL A 152 -6.32 21.61 -13.42
CA VAL A 152 -6.19 20.16 -13.27
C VAL A 152 -7.19 19.64 -12.24
N THR A 153 -8.16 18.84 -12.68
CA THR A 153 -9.11 18.16 -11.78
C THR A 153 -8.42 17.06 -10.98
N LYS A 154 -9.00 16.67 -9.84
CA LYS A 154 -8.45 15.61 -8.98
C LYS A 154 -8.27 14.28 -9.73
N GLU A 155 -9.24 13.94 -10.58
CA GLU A 155 -9.21 12.73 -11.42
C GLU A 155 -8.10 12.80 -12.47
N LEU A 156 -8.01 13.89 -13.23
CA LEU A 156 -6.97 14.09 -14.23
C LEU A 156 -5.58 13.99 -13.61
N LYS A 157 -5.39 14.66 -12.46
CA LYS A 157 -4.15 14.57 -11.68
C LYS A 157 -3.83 13.14 -11.27
N HIS A 158 -4.83 12.39 -10.80
CA HIS A 158 -4.65 11.00 -10.39
C HIS A 158 -4.19 10.10 -11.54
N ASN A 159 -4.81 10.23 -12.72
CA ASN A 159 -4.50 9.40 -13.89
C ASN A 159 -3.09 9.67 -14.42
N ILE A 160 -2.70 10.95 -14.51
CA ILE A 160 -1.33 11.35 -14.88
C ILE A 160 -0.32 10.75 -13.91
N LEU A 161 -0.54 10.93 -12.60
CA LEU A 161 0.36 10.42 -11.58
C LEU A 161 0.42 8.89 -11.54
N GLU A 162 -0.68 8.18 -11.78
CA GLU A 162 -0.68 6.69 -11.80
C GLU A 162 0.18 6.19 -12.95
N LYS A 163 0.02 6.76 -14.16
CA LYS A 163 0.80 6.34 -15.31
C LYS A 163 2.28 6.65 -15.14
N LEU A 164 2.62 7.84 -14.61
CA LEU A 164 4.00 8.20 -14.32
C LEU A 164 4.62 7.29 -13.25
N ALA A 165 3.88 6.97 -12.18
CA ALA A 165 4.38 6.08 -11.14
C ALA A 165 4.63 4.66 -11.67
N GLU A 166 3.76 4.14 -12.54
CA GLU A 166 3.96 2.87 -13.25
C GLU A 166 5.24 2.90 -14.09
N THR A 167 5.42 3.92 -14.92
CA THR A 167 6.61 4.08 -15.77
C THR A 167 7.88 4.22 -14.93
N MET A 168 7.87 5.04 -13.88
CA MET A 168 9.00 5.19 -12.96
C MET A 168 9.36 3.88 -12.26
N TYR A 169 8.36 3.08 -11.87
CA TYR A 169 8.56 1.80 -11.20
C TYR A 169 9.25 0.75 -12.08
N ALA A 170 9.04 0.84 -13.40
CA ALA A 170 9.74 0.00 -14.36
C ALA A 170 11.26 0.23 -14.34
N PHE A 171 11.71 1.46 -14.06
CA PHE A 171 13.13 1.78 -13.90
C PHE A 171 13.63 1.52 -12.48
N LYS A 172 12.99 2.11 -11.47
CA LYS A 172 13.40 2.03 -10.06
C LYS A 172 12.19 1.91 -9.13
N ALA A 173 12.19 0.91 -8.26
CA ALA A 173 11.20 0.83 -7.18
C ALA A 173 11.34 1.98 -6.17
N TYR A 174 12.57 2.44 -5.93
CA TYR A 174 12.92 3.50 -4.98
C TYR A 174 13.66 4.65 -5.69
N PRO A 175 12.95 5.51 -6.44
CA PRO A 175 13.56 6.67 -7.08
C PRO A 175 14.11 7.66 -6.04
N GLU A 176 15.21 8.32 -6.40
CA GLU A 176 15.84 9.37 -5.60
C GLU A 176 15.15 10.72 -5.82
N LYS A 177 15.61 11.76 -5.12
CA LYS A 177 14.98 13.08 -5.18
C LYS A 177 15.13 13.70 -6.58
N GLU A 178 16.28 13.49 -7.18
CA GLU A 178 16.72 13.94 -8.50
C GLU A 178 15.86 13.28 -9.58
N ASP A 179 15.55 11.98 -9.42
CA ASP A 179 14.67 11.22 -10.31
C ASP A 179 13.26 11.85 -10.34
N PHE A 180 12.67 12.16 -9.19
CA PHE A 180 11.36 12.82 -9.12
C PHE A 180 11.35 14.23 -9.73
N GLU A 181 12.48 14.93 -9.62
CA GLU A 181 12.67 16.26 -10.18
C GLU A 181 12.74 16.21 -11.71
N ALA A 182 13.52 15.29 -12.26
CA ALA A 182 13.62 15.06 -13.69
C ALA A 182 12.25 14.75 -14.33
N VAL A 183 11.48 13.85 -13.72
CA VAL A 183 10.13 13.47 -14.21
C VAL A 183 9.15 14.65 -14.15
N ALA A 184 9.14 15.38 -13.04
CA ALA A 184 8.25 16.54 -12.88
C ALA A 184 8.59 17.65 -13.88
N LYS A 185 9.88 17.88 -14.13
CA LYS A 185 10.36 18.85 -15.12
C LYS A 185 9.96 18.42 -16.53
N ALA A 186 10.21 17.16 -16.90
CA ALA A 186 9.82 16.60 -18.19
C ALA A 186 8.31 16.73 -18.43
N LEU A 187 7.48 16.39 -17.44
CA LEU A 187 6.02 16.51 -17.52
C LEU A 187 5.56 17.93 -17.90
N VAL A 188 6.10 18.95 -17.23
CA VAL A 188 5.73 20.35 -17.47
C VAL A 188 6.33 20.88 -18.78
N GLN A 189 7.50 20.37 -19.19
CA GLN A 189 8.09 20.72 -20.49
C GLN A 189 7.27 20.16 -21.65
N THR A 190 6.80 18.91 -21.56
CA THR A 190 5.93 18.28 -22.56
C THR A 190 4.52 18.89 -22.54
N HIS A 191 4.01 19.23 -21.35
CA HIS A 191 2.69 19.83 -21.18
C HIS A 191 2.76 21.15 -20.40
N PRO A 192 3.12 22.27 -21.07
CA PRO A 192 3.21 23.59 -20.44
C PRO A 192 1.93 24.03 -19.73
N CYS A 193 0.76 23.54 -20.17
CA CYS A 193 -0.51 23.84 -19.51
C CYS A 193 -0.62 23.34 -18.07
N LEU A 194 0.25 22.41 -17.64
CA LEU A 194 0.28 21.86 -16.28
C LEU A 194 1.14 22.68 -15.31
N LYS A 195 1.74 23.78 -15.77
CA LYS A 195 2.61 24.63 -14.94
C LYS A 195 1.83 25.26 -13.78
N GLU A 196 2.33 25.08 -12.57
CA GLU A 196 1.72 25.64 -11.35
C GLU A 196 2.04 27.13 -11.20
N SER A 197 1.00 27.97 -11.16
CA SER A 197 1.12 29.41 -10.91
C SER A 197 1.57 29.67 -9.46
N GLY A 198 2.66 30.42 -9.29
CA GLY A 198 3.18 30.81 -7.96
C GLY A 198 4.36 29.99 -7.42
N SER A 199 4.83 28.97 -8.16
CA SER A 199 6.10 28.31 -7.87
C SER A 199 7.22 28.87 -8.75
N SER A 200 8.39 29.18 -8.18
CA SER A 200 9.58 29.60 -8.93
C SER A 200 10.00 28.60 -10.01
N SER A 201 9.71 27.32 -9.80
CA SER A 201 10.02 26.22 -10.73
C SER A 201 8.87 25.85 -11.68
N GLY A 202 7.61 26.07 -11.27
CA GLY A 202 6.41 25.63 -12.00
C GLY A 202 6.10 24.12 -11.96
N TRP A 203 7.00 23.27 -11.44
CA TRP A 203 6.83 21.80 -11.38
C TRP A 203 6.98 21.19 -9.98
N ASN A 204 7.31 21.97 -8.95
CA ASN A 204 7.55 21.45 -7.58
C ASN A 204 6.34 20.72 -6.97
N GLY A 205 5.09 21.15 -7.20
CA GLY A 205 3.92 20.43 -6.69
C GLY A 205 3.71 19.08 -7.38
N TRP A 206 4.09 18.95 -8.65
CA TRP A 206 4.14 17.66 -9.35
C TRP A 206 5.20 16.74 -8.73
N LYS A 207 6.42 17.24 -8.45
CA LYS A 207 7.47 16.48 -7.75
C LYS A 207 6.97 15.90 -6.43
N ASN A 208 6.34 16.73 -5.59
CA ASN A 208 5.80 16.29 -4.30
C ASN A 208 4.68 15.26 -4.49
N SER A 209 3.78 15.50 -5.45
CA SER A 209 2.68 14.59 -5.75
C SER A 209 3.18 13.22 -6.22
N LEU A 210 4.22 13.20 -7.05
CA LEU A 210 4.89 11.98 -7.52
C LEU A 210 5.54 11.21 -6.37
N LYS A 211 6.22 11.90 -5.44
CA LYS A 211 6.81 11.26 -4.26
C LYS A 211 5.76 10.50 -3.44
N PHE A 212 4.62 11.12 -3.18
CA PHE A 212 3.51 10.47 -2.48
C PHE A 212 2.90 9.32 -3.30
N LYS A 213 2.65 9.56 -4.60
CA LYS A 213 2.08 8.57 -5.49
C LYS A 213 2.95 7.32 -5.60
N MET A 214 4.26 7.49 -5.75
CA MET A 214 5.23 6.40 -5.82
C MET A 214 5.28 5.59 -4.52
N GLY A 215 5.13 6.23 -3.37
CA GLY A 215 4.94 5.54 -2.09
C GLY A 215 3.69 4.66 -2.04
N ASN A 216 2.56 5.18 -2.54
CA ASN A 216 1.32 4.42 -2.65
C ASN A 216 1.44 3.28 -3.67
N TYR A 217 2.07 3.53 -4.82
CA TYR A 217 2.29 2.56 -5.88
C TYR A 217 3.16 1.39 -5.41
N ARG A 218 4.27 1.66 -4.68
CA ARG A 218 5.04 0.60 -4.01
C ARG A 218 4.21 -0.22 -3.04
N THR A 219 3.31 0.43 -2.30
CA THR A 219 2.42 -0.27 -1.35
C THR A 219 1.46 -1.19 -2.10
N LYS A 220 0.89 -0.73 -3.23
CA LYS A 220 0.06 -1.55 -4.13
C LYS A 220 0.86 -2.73 -4.70
N MET A 221 2.07 -2.51 -5.20
CA MET A 221 2.92 -3.59 -5.73
C MET A 221 3.32 -4.63 -4.67
N ARG A 222 3.53 -4.18 -3.43
CA ARG A 222 3.77 -5.09 -2.30
C ARG A 222 2.56 -5.96 -2.01
N GLN A 223 1.34 -5.41 -2.06
CA GLN A 223 0.12 -6.19 -1.82
C GLN A 223 -0.09 -7.26 -2.88
N ILE A 224 0.39 -7.03 -4.10
CA ILE A 224 0.37 -8.00 -5.21
C ILE A 224 1.49 -9.06 -5.06
N GLY A 225 2.41 -8.89 -4.10
CA GLY A 225 3.46 -9.89 -3.80
C GLY A 225 4.77 -9.69 -4.56
N ARG A 226 5.02 -8.51 -5.14
CA ARG A 226 6.28 -8.24 -5.87
C ARG A 226 7.48 -8.20 -4.91
N VAL A 227 8.44 -9.11 -5.14
CA VAL A 227 9.56 -9.42 -4.22
C VAL A 227 10.47 -8.20 -3.96
N ASP A 228 10.64 -7.37 -4.98
CA ASP A 228 11.46 -6.17 -4.96
C ASP A 228 11.03 -5.09 -3.96
N VAL A 229 9.75 -5.07 -3.56
CA VAL A 229 9.20 -4.11 -2.59
C VAL A 229 8.72 -4.76 -1.29
N THR A 230 8.72 -6.09 -1.21
CA THR A 230 8.33 -6.84 0.00
C THR A 230 9.45 -6.88 1.04
N VAL A 231 10.73 -6.97 0.64
CA VAL A 231 11.89 -7.00 1.55
C VAL A 231 11.97 -5.72 2.40
N ASN A 232 11.79 -4.56 1.78
CA ASN A 232 11.77 -3.25 2.44
C ASN A 232 10.41 -2.93 3.09
N GLY A 233 9.66 -3.98 3.43
CA GLY A 233 8.24 -3.90 3.65
C GLY A 233 7.75 -4.23 5.02
N GLY A 234 8.55 -3.93 6.04
CA GLY A 234 8.29 -4.19 7.46
C GLY A 234 7.05 -3.56 8.10
N LYS A 235 5.95 -3.39 7.37
CA LYS A 235 4.59 -3.32 7.90
C LYS A 235 3.87 -4.63 7.60
N ARG A 236 3.47 -5.32 8.67
CA ARG A 236 2.62 -6.53 8.67
C ARG A 236 1.52 -6.41 7.61
N GLY A 237 1.61 -7.23 6.57
CA GLY A 237 0.47 -7.49 5.69
C GLY A 237 -0.42 -8.56 6.31
N ARG A 238 -1.73 -8.48 6.10
CA ARG A 238 -2.72 -9.49 6.56
C ARG A 238 -2.44 -10.91 6.04
N TYR A 239 -1.55 -11.06 5.07
CA TYR A 239 -1.21 -12.33 4.40
C TYR A 239 0.22 -12.83 4.68
N THR A 240 1.03 -12.14 5.49
CA THR A 240 2.39 -12.61 5.85
C THR A 240 2.46 -12.90 7.34
N ALA A 241 1.85 -14.00 7.76
CA ALA A 241 1.83 -14.43 9.16
C ALA A 241 3.20 -14.95 9.67
N ASN A 242 4.07 -15.41 8.77
CA ASN A 242 5.27 -16.17 9.13
C ASN A 242 6.62 -15.54 8.74
N ALA A 243 6.65 -14.28 8.28
CA ALA A 243 7.91 -13.58 8.02
C ALA A 243 8.10 -12.49 9.08
N ASP A 244 9.15 -12.63 9.87
CA ASP A 244 9.55 -11.66 10.87
C ASP A 244 9.88 -10.31 10.20
N SER A 245 9.14 -9.25 10.56
CA SER A 245 9.41 -7.92 10.02
C SER A 245 10.79 -7.44 10.46
N SER A 246 11.60 -6.86 9.56
CA SER A 246 12.90 -6.26 9.90
C SER A 246 12.81 -5.10 10.92
N HIS A 247 11.59 -4.62 11.20
CA HIS A 247 11.29 -3.62 12.24
C HIS A 247 10.69 -4.20 13.53
N LYS A 248 10.82 -5.52 13.80
CA LYS A 248 10.49 -6.08 15.12
C LYS A 248 11.46 -5.49 16.16
N GLY A 249 11.12 -4.32 16.69
CA GLY A 249 11.90 -3.61 17.71
C GLY A 249 11.87 -2.08 17.57
N ILE A 250 11.63 -1.54 16.38
CA ILE A 250 11.63 -0.10 16.15
C ILE A 250 10.19 0.42 16.15
N LYS A 251 9.64 0.67 17.34
CA LYS A 251 8.46 1.52 17.45
C LYS A 251 8.91 2.96 17.17
N LYS A 252 8.33 3.60 16.15
CA LYS A 252 8.42 5.07 16.07
C LYS A 252 7.70 5.63 17.29
N PRO A 253 8.31 6.56 18.05
CA PRO A 253 7.64 7.15 19.18
C PRO A 253 6.29 7.72 18.72
N ARG A 254 5.18 7.20 19.24
CA ARG A 254 3.87 7.85 19.01
C ARG A 254 3.97 9.26 19.60
N LYS A 255 3.22 10.22 19.07
CA LYS A 255 3.27 11.65 19.49
C LYS A 255 3.02 11.87 21.01
N GLY A 256 2.54 10.85 21.74
CA GLY A 256 2.41 10.82 23.20
C GLY A 256 3.50 10.03 23.98
N GLU A 257 4.49 9.44 23.31
CA GLU A 257 5.61 8.69 23.93
C GLU A 257 6.83 9.57 24.27
N LEU A 258 6.87 10.84 23.83
CA LEU A 258 7.89 11.80 24.23
C LEU A 258 7.90 12.06 25.76
N ASN A 259 6.79 11.80 26.46
CA ASN A 259 6.64 11.97 27.91
C ASN A 259 6.22 10.65 28.60
N PHE A 260 6.67 9.49 28.10
CA PHE A 260 6.33 8.20 28.73
C PHE A 260 6.81 8.14 30.20
N LEU A 261 8.04 8.61 30.44
CA LEU A 261 8.65 8.83 31.74
C LEU A 261 9.26 10.24 31.75
N PRO A 262 8.66 11.21 32.47
CA PRO A 262 9.25 12.53 32.64
C PRO A 262 10.61 12.44 33.33
N GLU A 263 11.53 13.32 32.96
CA GLU A 263 12.79 13.51 33.69
C GLU A 263 12.54 14.11 35.08
N TYR A 264 13.50 13.91 35.97
CA TYR A 264 13.43 14.51 37.30
C TYR A 264 13.67 16.01 37.21
N PRO A 265 13.05 16.81 38.10
CA PRO A 265 13.37 18.23 38.21
C PRO A 265 14.88 18.42 38.42
N GLU A 266 15.42 19.52 37.89
CA GLU A 266 16.84 19.81 37.90
C GLU A 266 17.43 19.72 39.33
N GLY A 267 18.49 18.92 39.48
CA GLY A 267 19.15 18.69 40.77
C GLY A 267 18.40 17.81 41.78
N LYS A 268 17.37 17.06 41.35
CA LYS A 268 16.67 16.08 42.21
C LYS A 268 17.03 14.65 41.86
N ASP A 269 17.27 13.84 42.88
CA ASP A 269 17.44 12.41 42.78
C ASP A 269 16.25 11.62 43.37
N ASP A 270 16.30 10.29 43.29
CA ASP A 270 15.28 9.40 43.85
C ASP A 270 15.09 9.63 45.37
N HIS A 271 16.17 9.97 46.10
CA HIS A 271 16.13 10.16 47.54
C HIS A 271 15.36 11.42 47.92
N ASN A 272 15.67 12.56 47.30
CA ASN A 272 14.99 13.83 47.56
C ASN A 272 13.50 13.78 47.19
N LEU A 273 13.16 13.07 46.11
CA LEU A 273 11.76 12.92 45.70
C LEU A 273 10.98 11.96 46.64
N GLU A 274 11.65 10.97 47.22
CA GLU A 274 11.05 10.10 48.25
C GLU A 274 10.86 10.85 49.58
N GLU A 275 11.76 11.77 49.95
CA GLU A 275 11.56 12.68 51.08
C GLU A 275 10.35 13.60 50.87
N ALA A 276 10.24 14.21 49.67
CA ALA A 276 9.08 15.02 49.28
C ALA A 276 7.77 14.20 49.33
N ARG A 277 7.81 12.92 48.94
CA ARG A 277 6.66 12.00 49.08
C ARG A 277 6.31 11.76 50.56
N GLN A 278 7.29 11.61 51.44
CA GLN A 278 7.01 11.46 52.88
C GLN A 278 6.36 12.71 53.46
N VAL A 279 6.82 13.90 53.07
CA VAL A 279 6.18 15.18 53.44
C VAL A 279 4.72 15.20 52.96
N LEU A 280 4.46 14.78 51.72
CA LEU A 280 3.11 14.68 51.16
C LEU A 280 2.21 13.72 51.96
N VAL A 281 2.71 12.55 52.34
CA VAL A 281 1.94 11.59 53.15
C VAL A 281 1.65 12.14 54.54
N ASN A 282 2.66 12.71 55.21
CA ASN A 282 2.50 13.29 56.54
C ASN A 282 1.49 14.46 56.52
N GLU A 283 1.50 15.28 55.47
CA GLU A 283 0.55 16.37 55.29
C GLU A 283 -0.89 15.84 55.10
N MET A 284 -1.05 14.75 54.34
CA MET A 284 -2.34 14.11 54.12
C MET A 284 -2.91 13.41 55.37
N MET A 285 -2.10 13.11 56.37
CA MET A 285 -2.54 12.54 57.66
C MET A 285 -3.04 13.59 58.65
N LYS A 286 -2.85 14.89 58.36
CA LYS A 286 -3.34 15.97 59.23
C LYS A 286 -4.87 16.08 59.15
N THR A 287 -5.50 16.50 60.25
CA THR A 287 -6.94 16.76 60.32
C THR A 287 -7.41 17.83 59.34
N LYS A 288 -6.54 18.77 58.98
CA LYS A 288 -6.75 19.78 57.93
C LYS A 288 -5.50 19.89 57.05
N PRO A 289 -5.42 19.16 55.93
CA PRO A 289 -4.28 19.22 55.02
C PRO A 289 -4.15 20.59 54.35
N ASN A 290 -2.91 21.08 54.21
CA ASN A 290 -2.60 22.28 53.46
C ASN A 290 -2.60 21.99 51.95
N GLY A 291 -3.68 22.36 51.26
CA GLY A 291 -3.83 22.13 49.82
C GLY A 291 -2.74 22.74 48.94
N SER A 292 -2.14 23.87 49.35
CA SER A 292 -1.03 24.52 48.61
C SER A 292 0.24 23.67 48.67
N LEU A 293 0.57 23.17 49.86
CA LEU A 293 1.71 22.28 50.06
C LEU A 293 1.50 20.95 49.34
N VAL A 294 0.31 20.35 49.47
CA VAL A 294 -0.04 19.11 48.76
C VAL A 294 0.12 19.25 47.26
N LYS A 295 -0.36 20.36 46.66
CA LYS A 295 -0.20 20.61 45.22
C LYS A 295 1.27 20.74 44.82
N LYS A 296 2.05 21.51 45.56
CA LYS A 296 3.49 21.70 45.30
C LYS A 296 4.25 20.37 45.34
N GLU A 297 4.03 19.57 46.38
CA GLU A 297 4.70 18.27 46.52
C GLU A 297 4.20 17.26 45.48
N MET A 298 2.92 17.30 45.09
CA MET A 298 2.36 16.47 44.02
C MET A 298 2.96 16.77 42.64
N ASP A 299 3.26 18.03 42.35
CA ASP A 299 3.91 18.46 41.11
C ASP A 299 5.39 18.05 41.11
N LEU A 300 6.10 18.29 42.23
CA LEU A 300 7.51 17.93 42.38
C LEU A 300 7.75 16.42 42.24
N THR A 301 6.84 15.61 42.80
CA THR A 301 6.96 14.14 42.81
C THR A 301 6.35 13.45 41.59
N PHE A 302 5.87 14.20 40.58
CA PHE A 302 5.19 13.64 39.42
C PHE A 302 6.02 12.58 38.68
N ALA A 303 7.31 12.86 38.44
CA ALA A 303 8.19 11.95 37.72
C ALA A 303 8.42 10.64 38.48
N LEU A 304 8.70 10.70 39.79
CA LEU A 304 8.86 9.54 40.67
C LEU A 304 7.58 8.69 40.71
N ARG A 305 6.43 9.35 40.91
CA ARG A 305 5.11 8.70 40.92
C ARG A 305 4.80 8.02 39.58
N ARG A 306 5.09 8.68 38.46
CA ARG A 306 4.85 8.14 37.11
C ARG A 306 5.75 6.93 36.84
N LYS A 307 7.02 6.98 37.23
CA LYS A 307 7.97 5.85 37.16
C LYS A 307 7.43 4.64 37.93
N GLU A 308 6.96 4.84 39.17
CA GLU A 308 6.40 3.78 40.01
C GLU A 308 5.15 3.14 39.39
N VAL A 309 4.18 3.94 38.92
CA VAL A 309 2.94 3.44 38.31
C VAL A 309 3.21 2.65 37.02
N VAL A 310 4.13 3.15 36.18
CA VAL A 310 4.41 2.57 34.87
C VAL A 310 5.27 1.31 34.98
N GLN A 311 6.31 1.33 35.83
CA GLN A 311 7.28 0.24 35.94
C GLN A 311 6.81 -0.84 36.91
N ASN A 312 6.38 -0.46 38.10
CA ASN A 312 6.10 -1.41 39.19
C ASN A 312 4.66 -1.93 39.18
N LYS A 313 3.74 -1.20 38.53
CA LYS A 313 2.31 -1.54 38.43
C LYS A 313 1.71 -2.00 39.78
N PRO A 314 1.88 -1.20 40.85
CA PRO A 314 1.47 -1.60 42.19
C PRO A 314 -0.04 -1.77 42.28
N ALA A 315 -0.49 -2.59 43.24
CA ALA A 315 -1.91 -2.74 43.54
C ALA A 315 -2.52 -1.40 44.01
N LEU A 316 -3.81 -1.21 43.80
CA LEU A 316 -4.51 0.02 44.21
C LEU A 316 -4.38 0.32 45.71
N SER A 317 -4.36 -0.72 46.56
CA SER A 317 -4.13 -0.57 48.00
C SER A 317 -2.75 0.00 48.33
N GLN A 318 -1.72 -0.42 47.61
CA GLN A 318 -0.36 0.10 47.76
C GLN A 318 -0.25 1.53 47.22
N MET A 319 -0.93 1.84 46.12
CA MET A 319 -1.01 3.21 45.59
C MET A 319 -1.69 4.16 46.56
N LEU A 320 -2.78 3.73 47.21
CA LEU A 320 -3.50 4.53 48.19
C LEU A 320 -2.63 4.87 49.40
N HIS A 321 -1.83 3.91 49.87
CA HIS A 321 -0.91 4.12 50.99
C HIS A 321 0.28 5.01 50.60
N ARG A 322 0.88 4.80 49.43
CA ARG A 322 2.07 5.53 49.00
C ARG A 322 1.76 6.95 48.48
N TRP A 323 0.60 7.14 47.86
CA TRP A 323 0.16 8.37 47.20
C TRP A 323 -1.29 8.75 47.58
N PRO A 324 -1.59 9.00 48.87
CA PRO A 324 -2.95 9.26 49.35
C PRO A 324 -3.59 10.49 48.69
N ALA A 325 -2.79 11.50 48.34
CA ALA A 325 -3.27 12.72 47.68
C ALA A 325 -3.91 12.47 46.30
N LEU A 326 -3.57 11.37 45.59
CA LEU A 326 -4.18 11.03 44.29
C LEU A 326 -5.70 10.82 44.37
N PHE A 327 -6.20 10.44 45.53
CA PHE A 327 -7.59 10.06 45.75
C PHE A 327 -8.42 11.18 46.39
N THR A 328 -7.88 12.40 46.44
CA THR A 328 -8.60 13.59 46.88
C THR A 328 -9.44 14.16 45.74
N GLU A 329 -10.61 14.72 46.04
CA GLU A 329 -11.55 15.25 45.03
C GLU A 329 -10.91 16.28 44.09
N SER A 330 -10.01 17.11 44.61
CA SER A 330 -9.25 18.10 43.82
C SER A 330 -8.29 17.48 42.80
N GLN A 331 -7.81 16.24 43.04
CA GLN A 331 -6.95 15.49 42.11
C GLN A 331 -7.77 14.56 41.21
N VAL A 332 -8.87 13.98 41.71
CA VAL A 332 -9.77 13.11 40.95
C VAL A 332 -10.51 13.88 39.85
N CYS A 333 -10.97 15.12 40.12
CA CYS A 333 -11.61 15.97 39.11
C CYS A 333 -10.65 16.38 37.96
N ILE A 334 -9.35 16.57 38.26
CA ILE A 334 -8.32 16.80 37.23
C ILE A 334 -8.14 15.54 36.37
N THR A 335 -8.20 14.34 36.96
CA THR A 335 -8.07 13.09 36.18
C THR A 335 -9.26 12.81 35.27
N ALA A 336 -10.49 13.24 35.58
CA ALA A 336 -11.64 13.10 34.68
C ALA A 336 -11.53 14.00 33.44
N GLU A 337 -11.00 15.22 33.58
CA GLU A 337 -10.68 16.10 32.45
C GLU A 337 -9.43 15.63 31.67
N CYS A 338 -8.42 15.10 32.35
CA CYS A 338 -7.29 14.43 31.71
C CYS A 338 -7.70 13.13 30.99
N LEU A 339 -8.68 12.38 31.51
CA LEU A 339 -9.25 11.19 30.87
C LEU A 339 -10.09 11.55 29.64
N LYS A 340 -10.83 12.67 29.66
CA LYS A 340 -11.49 13.19 28.45
C LYS A 340 -10.50 13.58 27.35
N LYS A 341 -9.31 14.07 27.69
CA LYS A 341 -8.21 14.27 26.71
C LYS A 341 -7.53 12.97 26.26
N MET A 342 -7.63 11.89 27.05
CA MET A 342 -7.12 10.56 26.69
C MET A 342 -8.09 9.76 25.81
N TYR A 343 -9.41 9.93 25.98
CA TYR A 343 -10.42 9.16 25.24
C TYR A 343 -10.76 9.69 23.84
N VAL A 344 -10.27 10.88 23.46
CA VAL A 344 -10.35 11.40 22.07
C VAL A 344 -9.13 10.95 21.23
N SER A 345 -8.35 10.00 21.72
CA SER A 345 -7.22 9.42 20.96
C SER A 345 -7.10 7.90 21.12
N LEU A 346 -8.24 7.23 21.27
CA LEU A 346 -8.40 5.84 20.84
C LEU A 346 -9.02 5.80 19.45
#